data_AF-A0A2Z4AI08-F1
#
_entry.id   AF-A0A2Z4AI08-F1
#
_cell.length_a   1.000
_cell.length_b   1.000
_cell.length_c   1.000
_cell.angle_alpha   90.00
_cell.angle_beta   90.00
_cell.angle_gamma   90.00
#
_symmetry.space_group_name_H-M   'P 1'
#
loop_
_entity.id
_entity.type
_entity.pdbx_description
1 polymer ?
#
loop_
_entity_poly.entity_id
_entity_poly.type
_entity_poly.pdbx_seq_one_letter_code
_entity_poly.pdbx_strand_id
1 'polypeptide(L)'
;MTEKEEKSTGAREDLRSKSTDSHFEESNEVPLCVDLDGTLVYSDTSWESVIRLLRRWPWMVVCFPFWLLRGRAHFKAEVASRVNFEPECLGYIEEILEFLNDEKAKGRLLVLATAANQSVADIVSRYLGLFDRALGSDEKINLKGPRKAEALVGSYGKQGFDYVGNDQADIAVWEQARIAYVVNASEGLRRRMSDMGSHIEKMPMLNLNLCDFARALRMHHWIKNALLLVPLVAAHRFADISEWTKLMIGVIAFGFCASSTYLVNDLLDIESDRRHRSKRARVIASGKLRISKGIYLALGLLAVGVLLSLGLPESFLACLLIYWLGANLYSLFLKQIYLVDVVVLTGLYFIRILSGAEIVDVVVSPWLFVFSLFFFLSLALSKRYVELLRIADLPVTKIPGRGYGTGDGWVVLFLGVGSGVLSIVVLAFYMNSGHIDTLYRKAEFIWIGVLLTLVWISRVWYRAKRGLLDDDPIIFAIKDRTSYVILGLIIVCVLLSSPILGR
;
A
#
# COMPACT_ATOMS: atom_id res chain seq x y z
N MET A 1 20.98 72.24 -53.82
CA MET A 1 22.07 71.25 -53.64
C MET A 1 21.39 69.89 -53.60
N THR A 2 21.15 69.31 -54.78
CA THR A 2 22.03 68.32 -55.46
C THR A 2 21.91 66.96 -54.76
N GLU A 3 21.55 65.85 -55.39
CA GLU A 3 21.32 65.48 -56.78
C GLU A 3 20.76 64.03 -56.79
N LYS A 4 19.91 63.69 -57.79
CA LYS A 4 19.86 62.45 -58.62
C LYS A 4 20.11 61.07 -57.98
N GLU A 5 19.38 59.99 -58.28
CA GLU A 5 18.98 59.41 -59.59
C GLU A 5 17.94 58.28 -59.29
N GLU A 6 16.73 58.21 -59.85
CA GLU A 6 16.33 57.77 -61.21
C GLU A 6 16.80 56.34 -61.55
N LYS A 7 15.94 55.30 -61.55
CA LYS A 7 15.19 54.67 -62.68
C LYS A 7 14.84 53.23 -62.20
N SER A 8 13.86 52.45 -62.66
CA SER A 8 12.92 52.46 -63.78
C SER A 8 11.87 51.36 -63.49
N THR A 9 10.61 51.70 -63.69
CA THR A 9 9.51 50.91 -64.29
C THR A 9 9.75 49.44 -64.71
N GLY A 10 8.78 48.59 -64.34
CA GLY A 10 8.04 47.75 -65.30
C GLY A 10 8.31 46.25 -65.29
N ALA A 11 7.37 45.46 -64.74
CA ALA A 11 6.79 44.27 -65.39
C ALA A 11 5.80 43.57 -64.44
N ARG A 12 4.51 43.61 -64.81
CA ARG A 12 3.54 42.57 -64.44
C ARG A 12 3.87 41.34 -65.30
N GLU A 13 3.97 40.16 -64.71
CA GLU A 13 3.19 38.96 -65.05
C GLU A 13 3.72 37.72 -64.33
N ASP A 14 2.77 36.83 -64.04
CA ASP A 14 2.89 35.43 -63.68
C ASP A 14 3.65 35.03 -62.41
N LEU A 15 2.89 34.56 -61.43
CA LEU A 15 3.13 33.29 -60.73
C LEU A 15 1.86 32.88 -59.97
N ARG A 16 0.96 32.21 -60.69
CA ARG A 16 -0.01 31.29 -60.11
C ARG A 16 0.74 30.07 -59.53
N SER A 17 0.19 29.54 -58.44
CA SER A 17 0.46 28.24 -57.83
C SER A 17 1.78 28.10 -57.05
N LYS A 18 1.63 28.04 -55.72
CA LYS A 18 2.28 27.04 -54.88
C LYS A 18 1.47 26.96 -53.58
N SER A 19 0.45 26.11 -53.61
CA SER A 19 -0.13 25.52 -52.42
C SER A 19 0.99 24.84 -51.63
N THR A 20 1.14 25.26 -50.38
CA THR A 20 2.00 24.61 -49.39
C THR A 20 1.31 23.32 -48.93
N ASP A 21 1.37 22.30 -49.79
CA ASP A 21 1.22 20.91 -49.36
C ASP A 21 2.57 20.48 -48.80
N SER A 22 2.68 20.49 -47.47
CA SER A 22 3.78 19.84 -46.75
C SER A 22 3.64 18.33 -46.95
N HIS A 23 4.36 17.81 -47.94
CA HIS A 23 4.61 16.39 -48.10
C HIS A 23 5.19 15.82 -46.80
N PHE A 24 4.39 15.03 -46.09
CA PHE A 24 4.92 13.99 -45.21
C PHE A 24 5.68 13.01 -46.12
N GLU A 25 7.00 12.96 -46.02
CA GLU A 25 7.75 11.84 -46.58
C GLU A 25 7.26 10.57 -45.86
N GLU A 26 6.56 9.71 -46.61
CA GLU A 26 6.10 8.41 -46.15
C GLU A 26 7.30 7.56 -45.74
N SER A 27 7.56 7.47 -44.43
CA SER A 27 8.36 6.40 -43.87
C SER A 27 7.67 5.09 -44.26
N ASN A 28 8.30 4.30 -45.12
CA ASN A 28 7.80 3.04 -45.68
C ASN A 28 7.67 1.90 -44.63
N GLU A 29 7.70 2.23 -43.34
CA GLU A 29 7.61 1.28 -42.24
C GLU A 29 6.22 1.29 -41.61
N VAL A 30 5.67 0.09 -41.45
CA VAL A 30 4.36 -0.17 -40.83
C VAL A 30 4.35 0.34 -39.39
N PRO A 31 3.36 1.16 -38.99
CA PRO A 31 3.30 1.76 -37.65
C PRO A 31 3.25 0.69 -36.55
N LEU A 32 3.87 1.00 -35.42
CA LEU A 32 3.85 0.18 -34.21
C LEU A 32 2.85 0.76 -33.21
N CYS A 33 1.76 0.04 -32.98
CA CYS A 33 0.71 0.39 -32.03
C CYS A 33 0.98 -0.31 -30.69
N VAL A 34 0.90 0.42 -29.58
CA VAL A 34 1.32 -0.07 -28.26
C VAL A 34 0.19 0.17 -27.26
N ASP A 35 -0.17 -0.85 -26.48
CA ASP A 35 -1.07 -0.66 -25.34
C ASP A 35 -0.35 -0.02 -24.14
N LEU A 36 -1.12 0.64 -23.27
CA LEU A 36 -0.60 1.23 -22.04
C LEU A 36 -0.61 0.22 -20.89
N ASP A 37 -1.82 -0.20 -20.48
CA ASP A 37 -2.06 -0.89 -19.21
C ASP A 37 -1.54 -2.33 -19.23
N GLY A 38 -0.55 -2.61 -18.39
CA GLY A 38 0.11 -3.92 -18.32
C GLY A 38 1.05 -4.24 -19.50
N THR A 39 1.23 -3.30 -20.43
CA THR A 39 2.11 -3.40 -21.61
C THR A 39 3.28 -2.42 -21.51
N LEU A 40 3.01 -1.10 -21.47
CA LEU A 40 4.01 -0.07 -21.24
C LEU A 40 4.29 0.14 -19.74
N VAL A 41 3.27 -0.07 -18.91
CA VAL A 41 3.33 0.05 -17.44
C VAL A 41 2.82 -1.23 -16.79
N TYR A 42 3.33 -1.63 -15.62
CA TYR A 42 2.88 -2.85 -14.95
C TYR A 42 1.43 -2.76 -14.40
N SER A 43 0.94 -1.56 -14.17
CA SER A 43 -0.35 -1.29 -13.54
C SER A 43 -1.47 -1.01 -14.55
N ASP A 44 -2.69 -0.96 -14.05
CA ASP A 44 -3.84 -0.44 -14.78
C ASP A 44 -4.09 0.99 -14.31
N THR A 45 -3.94 1.94 -15.24
CA THR A 45 -4.05 3.39 -14.99
C THR A 45 -5.44 3.81 -14.54
N SER A 46 -6.49 3.05 -14.89
CA SER A 46 -7.85 3.29 -14.38
C SER A 46 -7.92 3.00 -12.88
N TRP A 47 -7.34 1.87 -12.45
CA TRP A 47 -7.26 1.53 -11.04
C TRP A 47 -6.33 2.47 -10.26
N GLU A 48 -5.23 2.92 -10.86
CA GLU A 48 -4.40 3.96 -10.24
C GLU A 48 -5.20 5.24 -10.00
N SER A 49 -5.96 5.69 -11.00
CA SER A 49 -6.78 6.90 -10.87
C SER A 49 -7.84 6.74 -9.78
N VAL A 50 -8.47 5.56 -9.66
CA VAL A 50 -9.40 5.25 -8.56
C VAL A 50 -8.71 5.34 -7.20
N ILE A 51 -7.54 4.73 -7.05
CA ILE A 51 -6.80 4.75 -5.78
C ILE A 51 -6.35 6.17 -5.41
N ARG A 52 -5.89 6.96 -6.39
CA ARG A 52 -5.54 8.38 -6.21
C ARG A 52 -6.75 9.20 -5.76
N LEU A 53 -7.92 8.96 -6.39
CA LEU A 53 -9.17 9.60 -6.00
C LEU A 53 -9.54 9.27 -4.55
N LEU A 54 -9.48 7.98 -4.18
CA LEU A 54 -9.81 7.53 -2.82
C LEU A 54 -8.79 7.99 -1.79
N ARG A 55 -7.52 8.14 -2.15
CA ARG A 55 -6.50 8.70 -1.25
C ARG A 55 -6.82 10.14 -0.88
N ARG A 56 -7.30 10.94 -1.84
CA ARG A 56 -7.63 12.36 -1.61
C ARG A 56 -9.03 12.56 -1.05
N TRP A 57 -10.00 11.78 -1.51
CA TRP A 57 -11.41 11.90 -1.18
C TRP A 57 -12.04 10.51 -0.94
N PRO A 58 -11.78 9.86 0.22
CA PRO A 58 -12.25 8.49 0.47
C PRO A 58 -13.78 8.32 0.37
N TRP A 59 -14.54 9.37 0.68
CA TRP A 59 -16.01 9.38 0.63
C TRP A 59 -16.58 9.25 -0.79
N MET A 60 -15.78 9.50 -1.84
CA MET A 60 -16.23 9.36 -3.23
C MET A 60 -16.53 7.92 -3.65
N VAL A 61 -16.15 6.92 -2.85
CA VAL A 61 -16.56 5.52 -3.07
C VAL A 61 -18.07 5.36 -3.17
N VAL A 62 -18.84 6.21 -2.48
CA VAL A 62 -20.31 6.21 -2.51
C VAL A 62 -20.87 6.61 -3.88
N CYS A 63 -20.11 7.39 -4.66
CA CYS A 63 -20.51 7.81 -6.01
C CYS A 63 -20.29 6.71 -7.06
N PHE A 64 -19.44 5.72 -6.79
CA PHE A 64 -19.03 4.72 -7.78
C PHE A 64 -20.21 3.91 -8.35
N PRO A 65 -21.19 3.43 -7.56
CA PRO A 65 -22.36 2.74 -8.10
C PRO A 65 -23.15 3.59 -9.09
N PHE A 66 -23.36 4.87 -8.79
CA PHE A 66 -24.12 5.79 -9.65
C PHE A 66 -23.42 6.06 -10.98
N TRP A 67 -22.09 6.20 -10.96
CA TRP A 67 -21.30 6.36 -12.18
C TRP A 67 -21.25 5.07 -13.01
N LEU A 68 -21.12 3.91 -12.37
CA LEU A 68 -21.13 2.62 -13.05
C LEU A 68 -22.48 2.29 -13.69
N LEU A 69 -23.60 2.71 -13.09
CA LEU A 69 -24.94 2.58 -13.70
C LEU A 69 -25.07 3.33 -15.03
N ARG A 70 -24.31 4.40 -15.23
CA ARG A 70 -24.22 5.15 -16.51
C ARG A 70 -23.19 4.58 -17.48
N GLY A 71 -22.51 3.49 -17.11
CA GLY A 71 -21.55 2.77 -17.95
C GLY A 71 -20.09 2.95 -17.56
N ARG A 72 -19.25 2.01 -17.99
CA ARG A 72 -17.81 1.97 -17.64
C ARG A 72 -17.02 3.16 -18.21
N ALA A 73 -17.38 3.65 -19.40
CA ALA A 73 -16.75 4.81 -20.02
C ALA A 73 -16.99 6.08 -19.19
N HIS A 74 -18.25 6.31 -18.80
CA HIS A 74 -18.62 7.41 -17.90
C HIS A 74 -17.89 7.32 -16.55
N PHE A 75 -17.85 6.13 -15.92
CA PHE A 75 -17.08 5.94 -14.68
C PHE A 75 -15.60 6.35 -14.83
N LYS A 76 -14.92 5.92 -15.90
CA LYS A 76 -13.52 6.29 -16.15
C LYS A 76 -13.34 7.79 -16.35
N ALA A 77 -14.27 8.45 -17.06
CA ALA A 77 -14.23 9.90 -17.27
C ALA A 77 -14.44 10.70 -15.97
N GLU A 78 -15.40 10.30 -15.13
CA GLU A 78 -15.65 10.94 -13.84
C GLU A 78 -14.44 10.80 -12.89
N VAL A 79 -13.77 9.65 -12.90
CA VAL A 79 -12.54 9.44 -12.12
C VAL A 79 -11.39 10.27 -12.69
N ALA A 80 -11.14 10.23 -14.00
CA ALA A 80 -10.03 10.93 -14.64
C ALA A 80 -10.13 12.45 -14.49
N SER A 81 -11.34 13.02 -14.59
CA SER A 81 -11.57 14.47 -14.44
C SER A 81 -11.30 15.03 -13.03
N ARG A 82 -11.19 14.17 -12.01
CA ARG A 82 -11.03 14.56 -10.60
C ARG A 82 -9.65 14.29 -10.03
N VAL A 83 -8.73 13.75 -10.83
CA VAL A 83 -7.39 13.35 -10.41
C VAL A 83 -6.37 13.96 -11.34
N ASN A 84 -5.35 14.62 -10.78
CA ASN A 84 -4.17 14.98 -11.56
C ASN A 84 -3.33 13.73 -11.76
N PHE A 85 -3.19 13.32 -13.01
CA PHE A 85 -2.39 12.16 -13.37
C PHE A 85 -0.93 12.58 -13.53
N GLU A 86 -0.09 12.17 -12.58
CA GLU A 86 1.37 12.35 -12.61
C GLU A 86 2.01 11.16 -13.33
N PRO A 87 2.46 11.31 -14.60
CA PRO A 87 3.02 10.22 -15.39
C PRO A 87 4.37 9.72 -14.85
N GLU A 88 5.13 10.56 -14.14
CA GLU A 88 6.44 10.24 -13.57
C GLU A 88 6.39 9.09 -12.56
N CYS A 89 5.22 8.87 -11.95
CA CYS A 89 5.03 7.86 -10.91
C CYS A 89 4.58 6.50 -11.42
N LEU A 90 4.37 6.38 -12.73
CA LEU A 90 3.99 5.11 -13.32
C LEU A 90 5.15 4.12 -13.25
N GLY A 91 4.82 2.87 -12.94
CA GLY A 91 5.78 1.76 -12.98
C GLY A 91 5.99 1.33 -14.43
N TYR A 92 6.72 2.14 -15.20
CA TYR A 92 7.10 1.81 -16.58
C TYR A 92 7.96 0.55 -16.63
N ILE A 93 7.81 -0.19 -17.72
CA ILE A 93 8.63 -1.36 -18.02
C ILE A 93 9.81 -0.86 -18.84
N GLU A 94 10.99 -0.80 -18.21
CA GLU A 94 12.19 -0.20 -18.78
C GLU A 94 12.57 -0.86 -20.11
N GLU A 95 12.44 -2.19 -20.21
CA GLU A 95 12.77 -2.95 -21.42
C GLU A 95 11.85 -2.62 -22.60
N ILE A 96 10.56 -2.32 -22.34
CA ILE A 96 9.62 -1.89 -23.38
C ILE A 96 9.93 -0.46 -23.81
N LEU A 97 10.29 0.42 -22.86
CA LEU A 97 10.71 1.77 -23.21
C LEU A 97 11.97 1.76 -24.06
N GLU A 98 12.96 0.92 -23.76
CA GLU A 98 14.16 0.75 -24.58
C GLU A 98 13.82 0.28 -26.00
N PHE A 99 13.00 -0.77 -26.12
CA PHE A 99 12.52 -1.26 -27.42
C PHE A 99 11.81 -0.17 -28.24
N LEU A 100 10.94 0.62 -27.62
CA LEU A 100 10.23 1.70 -28.31
C LEU A 100 11.16 2.86 -28.70
N ASN A 101 12.16 3.18 -27.88
CA ASN A 101 13.18 4.17 -28.24
C ASN A 101 13.97 3.72 -29.48
N ASP A 102 14.36 2.45 -29.54
CA ASP A 102 15.08 1.89 -30.68
C ASP A 102 14.24 1.92 -31.96
N GLU A 103 12.94 1.56 -31.88
CA GLU A 103 12.03 1.66 -33.02
C GLU A 103 11.79 3.11 -33.45
N LYS A 104 11.68 4.04 -32.49
CA LYS A 104 11.54 5.47 -32.79
C LYS A 104 12.79 6.02 -33.48
N ALA A 105 13.98 5.60 -33.05
CA ALA A 105 15.25 6.00 -33.65
C ALA A 105 15.40 5.50 -35.09
N LYS A 106 14.75 4.40 -35.47
CA LYS A 106 14.67 3.91 -36.85
C LYS A 106 13.72 4.74 -37.75
N GLY A 107 13.00 5.70 -37.17
CA GLY A 107 12.03 6.53 -37.88
C GLY A 107 10.62 5.94 -37.93
N ARG A 108 10.37 4.86 -37.18
CA ARG A 108 9.08 4.18 -37.17
C ARG A 108 8.01 5.01 -36.47
N LEU A 109 6.81 5.05 -37.07
CA LEU A 109 5.66 5.73 -36.47
C LEU A 109 5.13 4.94 -35.27
N LEU A 110 5.05 5.58 -34.10
CA LEU A 110 4.60 4.97 -32.85
C LEU A 110 3.23 5.51 -32.45
N VAL A 111 2.30 4.61 -32.14
CA VAL A 111 0.93 4.95 -31.74
C VAL A 111 0.62 4.35 -30.37
N LEU A 112 0.26 5.19 -29.40
CA LEU A 112 -0.27 4.72 -28.13
C LEU A 112 -1.76 4.42 -28.31
N ALA A 113 -2.20 3.18 -28.11
CA ALA A 113 -3.59 2.76 -28.29
C ALA A 113 -4.12 2.04 -27.04
N THR A 114 -4.88 2.75 -26.20
CA THR A 114 -5.24 2.30 -24.86
C THR A 114 -6.73 2.38 -24.54
N ALA A 115 -7.18 1.47 -23.66
CA ALA A 115 -8.50 1.52 -23.05
C ALA A 115 -8.59 2.53 -21.88
N ALA A 116 -7.48 3.17 -21.50
CA ALA A 116 -7.49 4.29 -20.55
C ALA A 116 -8.20 5.51 -21.15
N ASN A 117 -8.57 6.49 -20.32
CA ASN A 117 -9.20 7.72 -20.81
C ASN A 117 -8.22 8.49 -21.75
N GLN A 118 -8.74 9.17 -22.78
CA GLN A 118 -7.92 9.95 -23.73
C GLN A 118 -7.00 10.95 -23.01
N SER A 119 -7.47 11.60 -21.93
CA SER A 119 -6.63 12.53 -21.17
C SER A 119 -5.38 11.85 -20.58
N VAL A 120 -5.49 10.61 -20.13
CA VAL A 120 -4.36 9.81 -19.62
C VAL A 120 -3.43 9.42 -20.76
N ALA A 121 -3.98 8.99 -21.90
CA ALA A 121 -3.19 8.67 -23.09
C ALA A 121 -2.36 9.88 -23.56
N ASP A 122 -2.98 11.06 -23.63
CA ASP A 122 -2.32 12.30 -24.03
C ASP A 122 -1.22 12.73 -23.05
N ILE A 123 -1.47 12.61 -21.74
CA ILE A 123 -0.49 12.94 -20.71
C ILE A 123 0.73 12.03 -20.80
N VAL A 124 0.53 10.71 -20.92
CA VAL A 124 1.63 9.75 -21.05
C VAL A 124 2.39 9.96 -22.35
N SER A 125 1.68 10.15 -23.46
CA SER A 125 2.26 10.43 -24.77
C SER A 125 3.17 11.66 -24.74
N ARG A 126 2.69 12.76 -24.12
CA ARG A 126 3.43 14.01 -24.00
C ARG A 126 4.64 13.89 -23.06
N TYR A 127 4.49 13.16 -21.96
CA TYR A 127 5.56 12.97 -20.99
C TYR A 127 6.74 12.18 -21.57
N LEU A 128 6.44 11.08 -22.27
CA LEU A 128 7.48 10.26 -22.88
C LEU A 128 8.06 10.90 -24.15
N GLY A 129 7.27 11.67 -24.90
CA GLY A 129 7.72 12.30 -26.15
C GLY A 129 8.04 11.30 -27.27
N LEU A 130 7.63 10.04 -27.13
CA LEU A 130 7.94 8.95 -28.07
C LEU A 130 6.85 8.73 -29.13
N PHE A 131 5.59 8.97 -28.78
CA PHE A 131 4.45 8.61 -29.60
C PHE A 131 4.03 9.76 -30.52
N ASP A 132 3.79 9.44 -31.79
CA ASP A 132 3.31 10.37 -32.81
C ASP A 132 1.80 10.60 -32.69
N ARG A 133 1.08 9.61 -32.16
CA ARG A 133 -0.37 9.67 -31.97
C ARG A 133 -0.78 8.90 -30.71
N ALA A 134 -1.80 9.40 -30.02
CA ALA A 134 -2.42 8.74 -28.88
C ALA A 134 -3.92 8.54 -29.11
N LEU A 135 -4.39 7.31 -28.92
CA LEU A 135 -5.78 6.89 -29.02
C LEU A 135 -6.20 6.31 -27.66
N GLY A 136 -7.17 6.94 -27.03
CA GLY A 136 -7.75 6.54 -25.75
C GLY A 136 -9.27 6.38 -25.81
N SER A 137 -9.84 5.99 -24.69
CA SER A 137 -11.28 5.95 -24.48
C SER A 137 -11.85 7.32 -24.16
N ASP A 138 -13.04 7.63 -24.66
CA ASP A 138 -13.79 8.84 -24.33
C ASP A 138 -14.99 8.52 -23.40
N GLU A 139 -15.89 9.49 -23.19
CA GLU A 139 -17.06 9.34 -22.32
C GLU A 139 -18.08 8.30 -22.82
N LYS A 140 -18.08 7.99 -24.12
CA LYS A 140 -19.07 7.13 -24.79
C LYS A 140 -18.45 5.81 -25.26
N ILE A 141 -17.22 5.84 -25.71
CA ILE A 141 -16.51 4.75 -26.37
C ILE A 141 -15.35 4.30 -25.48
N ASN A 142 -15.48 3.08 -24.94
CA ASN A 142 -14.37 2.37 -24.32
C ASN A 142 -13.55 1.64 -25.40
N LEU A 143 -12.34 2.14 -25.68
CA LEU A 143 -11.41 1.65 -26.70
C LEU A 143 -10.68 0.37 -26.23
N LYS A 144 -11.45 -0.71 -26.03
CA LYS A 144 -10.94 -2.03 -25.61
C LYS A 144 -11.39 -3.13 -26.58
N GLY A 145 -10.47 -4.06 -26.87
CA GLY A 145 -10.76 -5.24 -27.69
C GLY A 145 -11.27 -4.90 -29.09
N PRO A 146 -12.44 -5.39 -29.52
CA PRO A 146 -12.92 -5.20 -30.90
C PRO A 146 -12.97 -3.74 -31.34
N ARG A 147 -13.39 -2.81 -30.46
CA ARG A 147 -13.43 -1.38 -30.79
C ARG A 147 -12.04 -0.78 -30.99
N LYS A 148 -11.04 -1.28 -30.26
CA LYS A 148 -9.63 -0.89 -30.45
C LYS A 148 -9.15 -1.38 -31.82
N ALA A 149 -9.48 -2.62 -32.17
CA ALA A 149 -9.16 -3.20 -33.48
C ALA A 149 -9.81 -2.41 -34.63
N GLU A 150 -11.10 -2.09 -34.53
CA GLU A 150 -11.83 -1.28 -35.51
C GLU A 150 -11.21 0.11 -35.70
N ALA A 151 -10.81 0.79 -34.62
CA ALA A 151 -10.18 2.11 -34.70
C ALA A 151 -8.79 2.08 -35.37
N LEU A 152 -8.00 1.04 -35.09
CA LEU A 152 -6.68 0.85 -35.70
C LEU A 152 -6.80 0.44 -37.18
N VAL A 153 -7.70 -0.50 -37.50
CA VAL A 153 -8.00 -0.89 -38.89
C VAL A 153 -8.56 0.30 -39.67
N GLY A 154 -9.41 1.12 -39.06
CA GLY A 154 -9.92 2.34 -39.69
C GLY A 154 -8.84 3.38 -40.00
N SER A 155 -7.74 3.40 -39.24
CA SER A 155 -6.64 4.36 -39.42
C SER A 155 -5.53 3.84 -40.34
N TYR A 156 -5.26 2.53 -40.32
CA TYR A 156 -4.07 1.94 -40.97
C TYR A 156 -4.38 0.76 -41.90
N GLY A 157 -5.64 0.30 -41.95
CA GLY A 157 -6.03 -0.89 -42.71
C GLY A 157 -5.75 -2.20 -41.99
N LYS A 158 -6.28 -3.30 -42.52
CA LYS A 158 -5.99 -4.66 -42.02
C LYS A 158 -4.55 -5.03 -42.36
N GLN A 159 -3.82 -5.57 -41.38
CA GLN A 159 -2.39 -5.87 -41.48
C GLN A 159 -1.52 -4.66 -41.86
N GLY A 160 -2.02 -3.44 -41.67
CA GLY A 160 -1.28 -2.19 -41.89
C GLY A 160 -0.62 -1.63 -40.64
N PHE A 161 -0.58 -2.39 -39.54
CA PHE A 161 0.07 -2.02 -38.29
C PHE A 161 0.59 -3.26 -37.55
N ASP A 162 1.62 -3.09 -36.74
CA ASP A 162 2.05 -4.08 -35.75
C ASP A 162 1.53 -3.68 -34.37
N TYR A 163 1.30 -4.63 -33.47
CA TYR A 163 0.67 -4.35 -32.17
C TYR A 163 1.35 -5.04 -30.99
N VAL A 164 1.68 -4.24 -29.97
CA VAL A 164 2.20 -4.68 -28.67
C VAL A 164 1.08 -4.66 -27.63
N GLY A 165 0.82 -5.81 -27.01
CA GLY A 165 -0.24 -5.96 -26.00
C GLY A 165 0.02 -7.10 -25.02
N ASN A 166 -0.91 -7.31 -24.09
CA ASN A 166 -0.74 -8.26 -22.98
C ASN A 166 -2.01 -9.00 -22.53
N ASP A 167 -3.20 -8.54 -22.94
CA ASP A 167 -4.48 -8.99 -22.38
C ASP A 167 -5.23 -9.87 -23.38
N GLN A 168 -6.16 -10.69 -22.90
CA GLN A 168 -7.02 -11.47 -23.81
C GLN A 168 -7.87 -10.58 -24.71
N ALA A 169 -8.21 -9.36 -24.27
CA ALA A 169 -8.93 -8.41 -25.11
C ALA A 169 -8.12 -8.01 -26.35
N ASP A 170 -6.80 -8.06 -26.30
CA ASP A 170 -5.93 -7.71 -27.42
C ASP A 170 -5.95 -8.74 -28.55
N ILE A 171 -6.52 -9.94 -28.34
CA ILE A 171 -6.68 -10.96 -29.40
C ILE A 171 -7.40 -10.40 -30.62
N ALA A 172 -8.47 -9.63 -30.42
CA ALA A 172 -9.19 -9.00 -31.54
C ALA A 172 -8.34 -7.99 -32.32
N VAL A 173 -7.32 -7.40 -31.69
CA VAL A 173 -6.38 -6.47 -32.32
C VAL A 173 -5.28 -7.24 -33.04
N TRP A 174 -4.71 -8.26 -32.38
CA TRP A 174 -3.68 -9.13 -32.94
C TRP A 174 -4.14 -9.86 -34.21
N GLU A 175 -5.40 -10.31 -34.26
CA GLU A 175 -5.98 -10.93 -35.47
C GLU A 175 -6.02 -9.99 -36.69
N GLN A 176 -5.98 -8.67 -36.47
CA GLN A 176 -5.98 -7.66 -37.54
C GLN A 176 -4.59 -7.03 -37.76
N ALA A 177 -3.64 -7.28 -36.88
CA ALA A 177 -2.28 -6.78 -36.97
C ALA A 177 -1.43 -7.64 -37.92
N ARG A 178 -0.35 -7.07 -38.45
CA ARG A 178 0.63 -7.82 -39.25
C ARG A 178 1.56 -8.63 -38.35
N ILE A 179 2.15 -7.99 -37.33
CA ILE A 179 2.93 -8.65 -36.29
C ILE A 179 2.29 -8.40 -34.92
N ALA A 180 2.10 -9.47 -34.17
CA ALA A 180 1.61 -9.46 -32.81
C ALA A 180 2.78 -9.64 -31.82
N TYR A 181 3.11 -8.59 -31.07
CA TYR A 181 4.06 -8.63 -29.96
C TYR A 181 3.31 -8.86 -28.65
N VAL A 182 3.58 -10.00 -28.03
CA VAL A 182 2.90 -10.42 -26.78
C VAL A 182 3.84 -10.24 -25.60
N VAL A 183 3.52 -9.29 -24.72
CA VAL A 183 4.33 -8.96 -23.53
C VAL A 183 3.53 -9.24 -22.26
N ASN A 184 4.18 -9.61 -21.16
CA ASN A 184 3.56 -9.82 -19.83
C ASN A 184 2.25 -10.67 -19.80
N ALA A 185 2.04 -11.51 -20.81
CA ALA A 185 0.85 -12.33 -20.95
C ALA A 185 0.85 -13.51 -19.97
N SER A 186 -0.35 -13.84 -19.46
CA SER A 186 -0.56 -15.05 -18.66
C SER A 186 -0.16 -16.31 -19.42
N GLU A 187 0.21 -17.37 -18.70
CA GLU A 187 0.64 -18.63 -19.29
C GLU A 187 -0.39 -19.22 -20.28
N GLY A 188 -1.69 -19.11 -19.94
CA GLY A 188 -2.76 -19.55 -20.84
C GLY A 188 -2.86 -18.71 -22.12
N LEU A 189 -2.65 -17.39 -22.03
CA LEU A 189 -2.62 -16.52 -23.21
C LEU A 189 -1.38 -16.78 -24.06
N ARG A 190 -0.21 -16.99 -23.45
CA ARG A 190 1.02 -17.34 -24.17
C ARG A 190 0.85 -18.59 -25.02
N ARG A 191 0.27 -19.66 -24.45
CA ARG A 191 -0.02 -20.90 -25.20
C ARG A 191 -0.91 -20.63 -26.40
N ARG A 192 -2.02 -19.92 -26.19
CA ARG A 192 -2.97 -19.57 -27.25
C ARG A 192 -2.35 -18.71 -28.36
N MET A 193 -1.45 -17.79 -28.01
CA MET A 193 -0.76 -16.92 -28.97
C MET A 193 0.36 -17.66 -29.73
N SER A 194 1.05 -18.61 -29.10
CA SER A 194 2.01 -19.49 -29.78
C SER A 194 1.36 -20.26 -30.92
N ASP A 195 0.14 -20.77 -30.69
CA ASP A 195 -0.62 -21.52 -31.69
C ASP A 195 -1.04 -20.65 -32.90
N MET A 196 -1.09 -19.33 -32.74
CA MET A 196 -1.44 -18.37 -33.80
C MET A 196 -0.23 -17.78 -34.53
N GLY A 197 0.99 -18.31 -34.31
CA GLY A 197 2.19 -17.85 -35.01
C GLY A 197 2.64 -16.43 -34.66
N SER A 198 2.26 -15.93 -33.47
CA SER A 198 2.61 -14.58 -33.03
C SER A 198 4.03 -14.47 -32.49
N HIS A 199 4.62 -13.27 -32.55
CA HIS A 199 5.95 -12.99 -32.00
C HIS A 199 5.86 -12.79 -30.49
N ILE A 200 6.39 -13.74 -29.73
CA ILE A 200 6.39 -13.69 -28.26
C ILE A 200 7.71 -13.13 -27.78
N GLU A 201 7.72 -11.85 -27.40
CA GLU A 201 8.82 -11.29 -26.65
C GLU A 201 8.76 -11.76 -25.20
N LYS A 202 9.74 -12.59 -24.83
CA LYS A 202 9.89 -13.06 -23.46
C LYS A 202 10.48 -11.95 -22.60
N MET A 203 9.61 -11.15 -22.02
CA MET A 203 9.99 -10.25 -20.92
C MET A 203 9.74 -10.93 -19.56
N PRO A 204 10.55 -10.59 -18.54
CA PRO A 204 10.44 -11.22 -17.23
C PRO A 204 9.07 -10.92 -16.61
N MET A 205 8.19 -11.93 -16.58
CA MET A 205 7.00 -11.83 -15.77
C MET A 205 7.41 -11.72 -14.32
N LEU A 206 6.93 -10.66 -13.66
CA LEU A 206 7.01 -10.51 -12.21
C LEU A 206 6.16 -11.60 -11.55
N ASN A 207 6.75 -12.78 -11.35
CA ASN A 207 6.07 -13.92 -10.74
C ASN A 207 5.88 -13.69 -9.23
N LEU A 208 4.65 -13.86 -8.76
CA LEU A 208 4.31 -13.87 -7.35
C LEU A 208 4.67 -15.22 -6.75
N ASN A 209 5.61 -15.25 -5.81
CA ASN A 209 5.89 -16.44 -5.00
C ASN A 209 5.19 -16.36 -3.63
N LEU A 210 5.18 -17.47 -2.89
CA LEU A 210 4.57 -17.53 -1.55
C LEU A 210 5.20 -16.53 -0.57
N CYS A 211 6.50 -16.27 -0.69
CA CYS A 211 7.19 -15.27 0.13
C CYS A 211 6.71 -13.84 -0.18
N ASP A 212 6.42 -13.53 -1.44
CA ASP A 212 5.81 -12.26 -1.85
C ASP A 212 4.40 -12.14 -1.26
N PHE A 213 3.59 -13.20 -1.27
CA PHE A 213 2.29 -13.21 -0.59
C PHE A 213 2.41 -12.97 0.93
N ALA A 214 3.29 -13.68 1.62
CA ALA A 214 3.52 -13.48 3.05
C ALA A 214 4.01 -12.06 3.38
N ARG A 215 4.84 -11.47 2.49
CA ARG A 215 5.27 -10.07 2.59
C ARG A 215 4.13 -9.08 2.35
N ALA A 216 3.28 -9.32 1.34
CA ALA A 216 2.10 -8.49 1.04
C ALA A 216 1.08 -8.51 2.19
N LEU A 217 0.85 -9.70 2.77
CA LEU A 217 -0.01 -9.87 3.94
C LEU A 217 0.62 -9.34 5.23
N ARG A 218 1.91 -9.01 5.24
CA ARG A 218 2.64 -8.57 6.43
C ARG A 218 2.54 -9.57 7.59
N MET A 219 2.68 -10.86 7.31
CA MET A 219 2.54 -11.94 8.32
C MET A 219 3.45 -11.74 9.55
N HIS A 220 4.63 -11.15 9.39
CA HIS A 220 5.52 -10.81 10.50
C HIS A 220 4.89 -9.82 11.52
N HIS A 221 3.88 -9.04 11.12
CA HIS A 221 3.14 -8.15 12.01
C HIS A 221 2.01 -8.85 12.77
N TRP A 222 1.64 -10.09 12.41
CA TRP A 222 0.61 -10.87 13.12
C TRP A 222 1.01 -11.16 14.55
N ILE A 223 2.30 -11.12 14.85
CA ILE A 223 2.81 -11.29 16.21
C ILE A 223 2.22 -10.29 17.21
N LYS A 224 1.78 -9.11 16.75
CA LYS A 224 1.07 -8.13 17.59
C LYS A 224 -0.26 -8.66 18.11
N ASN A 225 -0.85 -9.64 17.42
CA ASN A 225 -2.09 -10.30 17.85
C ASN A 225 -1.83 -11.29 19.01
N ALA A 226 -0.58 -11.56 19.38
CA ALA A 226 -0.28 -12.24 20.64
C ALA A 226 -0.84 -11.48 21.85
N LEU A 227 -1.13 -10.18 21.72
CA LEU A 227 -1.82 -9.39 22.74
C LEU A 227 -3.24 -9.91 23.07
N LEU A 228 -3.90 -10.65 22.17
CA LEU A 228 -5.19 -11.28 22.46
C LEU A 228 -5.05 -12.38 23.53
N LEU A 229 -3.85 -12.90 23.75
CA LEU A 229 -3.61 -13.96 24.73
C LEU A 229 -3.39 -13.41 26.14
N VAL A 230 -3.11 -12.10 26.28
CA VAL A 230 -2.80 -11.46 27.56
C VAL A 230 -3.88 -11.69 28.62
N PRO A 231 -5.19 -11.56 28.33
CA PRO A 231 -6.25 -11.77 29.31
C PRO A 231 -6.30 -13.20 29.85
N LEU A 232 -6.08 -14.21 28.99
CA LEU A 232 -6.03 -15.62 29.41
C LEU A 232 -4.88 -15.86 30.39
N VAL A 233 -3.69 -15.34 30.07
CA VAL A 233 -2.50 -15.44 30.93
C VAL A 233 -2.73 -14.71 32.25
N ALA A 234 -3.30 -13.51 32.22
CA ALA A 234 -3.59 -12.72 33.41
C ALA A 234 -4.61 -13.42 34.32
N ALA A 235 -5.61 -14.09 33.74
CA ALA A 235 -6.63 -14.85 34.47
C ALA A 235 -6.16 -16.23 34.96
N HIS A 236 -4.94 -16.67 34.62
CA HIS A 236 -4.38 -17.97 34.96
C HIS A 236 -5.23 -19.18 34.50
N ARG A 237 -6.07 -19.02 33.46
CA ARG A 237 -6.99 -20.06 32.95
C ARG A 237 -6.32 -20.96 31.89
N PHE A 238 -5.19 -21.57 32.23
CA PHE A 238 -4.42 -22.34 31.24
C PHE A 238 -5.01 -23.70 30.87
N ALA A 239 -5.93 -24.23 31.69
CA ALA A 239 -6.39 -25.62 31.59
C ALA A 239 -7.51 -25.85 30.57
N ASP A 240 -8.20 -24.81 30.09
CA ASP A 240 -9.33 -24.95 29.16
C ASP A 240 -8.88 -24.92 27.69
N ILE A 241 -8.89 -26.09 27.05
CA ILE A 241 -8.53 -26.25 25.63
C ILE A 241 -9.53 -25.53 24.70
N SER A 242 -10.79 -25.38 25.12
CA SER A 242 -11.82 -24.66 24.35
C SER A 242 -11.50 -23.18 24.25
N GLU A 243 -11.09 -22.55 25.35
CA GLU A 243 -10.67 -21.14 25.39
C GLU A 243 -9.47 -20.91 24.46
N TRP A 244 -8.47 -21.79 24.49
CA TRP A 244 -7.32 -21.74 23.57
C TRP A 244 -7.74 -21.82 22.09
N THR A 245 -8.65 -22.72 21.77
CA THR A 245 -9.14 -22.91 20.39
C THR A 245 -9.84 -21.64 19.88
N LYS A 246 -10.74 -21.07 20.69
CA LYS A 246 -11.45 -19.82 20.35
C LYS A 246 -10.46 -18.65 20.21
N LEU A 247 -9.47 -18.55 21.09
CA LEU A 247 -8.43 -17.52 20.99
C LEU A 247 -7.58 -17.65 19.73
N MET A 248 -7.23 -18.87 19.31
CA MET A 248 -6.51 -19.10 18.06
C MET A 248 -7.32 -18.70 16.83
N ILE A 249 -8.62 -19.02 16.81
CA ILE A 249 -9.54 -18.50 15.78
C ILE A 249 -9.54 -16.97 15.79
N GLY A 250 -9.63 -16.35 16.97
CA GLY A 250 -9.60 -14.90 17.15
C GLY A 250 -8.30 -14.26 16.65
N VAL A 251 -7.15 -14.85 16.95
CA VAL A 251 -5.82 -14.39 16.50
C VAL A 251 -5.70 -14.44 14.98
N ILE A 252 -6.20 -15.50 14.35
CA ILE A 252 -6.21 -15.66 12.88
C ILE A 252 -7.18 -14.65 12.25
N ALA A 253 -8.38 -14.48 12.82
CA ALA A 253 -9.36 -13.49 12.36
C ALA A 253 -8.81 -12.06 12.42
N PHE A 254 -8.18 -11.69 13.56
CA PHE A 254 -7.45 -10.41 13.69
C PHE A 254 -6.28 -10.31 12.71
N GLY A 255 -5.61 -11.42 12.43
CA GLY A 255 -4.53 -11.51 11.44
C GLY A 255 -5.01 -11.10 10.05
N PHE A 256 -6.09 -11.71 9.56
CA PHE A 256 -6.67 -11.39 8.26
C PHE A 256 -7.20 -9.96 8.21
N CYS A 257 -7.86 -9.49 9.27
CA CYS A 257 -8.32 -8.10 9.38
C CYS A 257 -7.16 -7.08 9.34
N ALA A 258 -6.06 -7.36 10.05
CA ALA A 258 -4.86 -6.54 10.02
C ALA A 258 -4.20 -6.55 8.63
N SER A 259 -4.08 -7.73 7.99
CA SER A 259 -3.56 -7.87 6.63
C SER A 259 -4.41 -7.12 5.60
N SER A 260 -5.74 -7.16 5.72
CA SER A 260 -6.65 -6.36 4.90
C SER A 260 -6.34 -4.86 5.02
N THR A 261 -6.23 -4.36 6.25
CA THR A 261 -5.87 -2.95 6.50
C THR A 261 -4.50 -2.58 5.92
N TYR A 262 -3.51 -3.46 6.05
CA TYR A 262 -2.19 -3.23 5.48
C TYR A 262 -2.18 -3.21 3.95
N LEU A 263 -2.99 -4.07 3.30
CA LEU A 263 -3.15 -4.04 1.84
C LEU A 263 -3.85 -2.76 1.38
N VAL A 264 -4.91 -2.34 2.06
CA VAL A 264 -5.57 -1.04 1.79
C VAL A 264 -4.57 0.11 1.92
N ASN A 265 -3.76 0.10 2.98
CA ASN A 265 -2.70 1.09 3.14
C ASN A 265 -1.70 1.07 1.98
N ASP A 266 -1.24 -0.11 1.56
CA ASP A 266 -0.24 -0.24 0.50
C ASP A 266 -0.81 0.15 -0.87
N LEU A 267 -2.11 -0.02 -1.08
CA LEU A 267 -2.82 0.50 -2.24
C LEU A 267 -2.83 2.04 -2.21
N LEU A 268 -3.27 2.65 -1.11
CA LEU A 268 -3.34 4.11 -0.99
C LEU A 268 -1.96 4.78 -1.06
N ASP A 269 -0.91 4.10 -0.60
CA ASP A 269 0.46 4.61 -0.55
C ASP A 269 1.31 4.28 -1.80
N ILE A 270 0.75 3.69 -2.88
CA ILE A 270 1.51 3.23 -4.07
C ILE A 270 2.52 4.26 -4.58
N GLU A 271 2.11 5.50 -4.84
CA GLU A 271 2.98 6.54 -5.41
C GLU A 271 4.14 6.89 -4.46
N SER A 272 3.81 7.11 -3.19
CA SER A 272 4.80 7.40 -2.14
C SER A 272 5.76 6.22 -1.93
N ASP A 273 5.29 4.99 -2.09
CA ASP A 273 6.10 3.79 -1.96
C ASP A 273 7.05 3.63 -3.14
N ARG A 274 6.61 3.91 -4.38
CA ARG A 274 7.48 3.88 -5.58
C ARG A 274 8.64 4.87 -5.50
N ARG A 275 8.40 6.06 -4.92
CA ARG A 275 9.45 7.09 -4.70
C ARG A 275 10.42 6.75 -3.58
N HIS A 276 10.09 5.81 -2.70
CA HIS A 276 10.87 5.54 -1.48
C HIS A 276 11.90 4.43 -1.68
N ARG A 277 13.16 4.68 -1.31
CA ARG A 277 14.32 3.78 -1.52
C ARG A 277 14.07 2.31 -1.14
N SER A 278 13.52 2.05 0.05
CA SER A 278 13.22 0.69 0.52
C SER A 278 11.80 0.20 0.26
N LYS A 279 10.80 1.09 0.06
CA LYS A 279 9.39 0.69 -0.08
C LYS A 279 9.00 0.47 -1.54
N ARG A 280 9.81 0.91 -2.51
CA ARG A 280 9.62 0.64 -3.94
C ARG A 280 9.54 -0.86 -4.27
N ALA A 281 10.19 -1.69 -3.44
CA ALA A 281 10.19 -3.15 -3.56
C ALA A 281 8.93 -3.82 -2.97
N ARG A 282 7.97 -3.06 -2.41
CA ARG A 282 6.69 -3.62 -1.95
C ARG A 282 5.95 -4.24 -3.13
N VAL A 283 5.21 -5.32 -2.86
CA VAL A 283 4.63 -6.19 -3.90
C VAL A 283 3.66 -5.46 -4.82
N ILE A 284 2.86 -4.53 -4.28
CA ILE A 284 1.93 -3.70 -5.08
C ILE A 284 2.70 -2.57 -5.79
N ALA A 285 3.58 -1.85 -5.09
CA ALA A 285 4.33 -0.72 -5.65
C ALA A 285 5.23 -1.14 -6.83
N SER A 286 5.87 -2.30 -6.72
CA SER A 286 6.71 -2.90 -7.77
C SER A 286 5.94 -3.49 -8.96
N GLY A 287 4.61 -3.55 -8.91
CA GLY A 287 3.80 -4.13 -9.98
C GLY A 287 3.66 -5.65 -9.97
N LYS A 288 4.34 -6.36 -9.04
CA LYS A 288 4.19 -7.83 -8.87
C LYS A 288 2.75 -8.26 -8.61
N LEU A 289 2.02 -7.51 -7.78
CA LEU A 289 0.59 -7.72 -7.55
C LEU A 289 -0.21 -6.59 -8.19
N ARG A 290 -1.04 -6.95 -9.19
CA ARG A 290 -1.97 -6.01 -9.84
C ARG A 290 -2.88 -5.35 -8.79
N ILE A 291 -3.13 -4.05 -8.96
CA ILE A 291 -3.93 -3.22 -8.03
C ILE A 291 -5.31 -3.83 -7.78
N SER A 292 -6.01 -4.24 -8.83
CA SER A 292 -7.33 -4.90 -8.74
C SER A 292 -7.31 -6.17 -7.89
N LYS A 293 -6.31 -7.04 -8.10
CA LYS A 293 -6.11 -8.24 -7.27
C LYS A 293 -5.80 -7.88 -5.81
N GLY A 294 -5.03 -6.81 -5.58
CA GLY A 294 -4.78 -6.27 -4.24
C GLY A 294 -6.07 -5.84 -3.53
N ILE A 295 -6.98 -5.16 -4.24
CA ILE A 295 -8.30 -4.77 -3.71
C ILE A 295 -9.14 -6.00 -3.35
N TYR A 296 -9.27 -6.96 -4.27
CA TYR A 296 -10.04 -8.18 -4.01
C TYR A 296 -9.44 -9.00 -2.86
N LEU A 297 -8.12 -9.07 -2.76
CA LEU A 297 -7.45 -9.74 -1.65
C LEU A 297 -7.73 -9.03 -0.32
N ALA A 298 -7.67 -7.70 -0.28
CA ALA A 298 -7.98 -6.93 0.93
C ALA A 298 -9.44 -7.16 1.39
N LEU A 299 -10.39 -7.12 0.46
CA LEU A 299 -11.81 -7.37 0.75
C LEU A 299 -12.07 -8.82 1.17
N GLY A 300 -11.44 -9.79 0.47
CA GLY A 300 -11.56 -11.20 0.79
C GLY A 300 -11.04 -11.55 2.18
N LEU A 301 -9.88 -11.00 2.57
CA LEU A 301 -9.33 -11.20 3.91
C LEU A 301 -10.22 -10.60 5.01
N LEU A 302 -10.80 -9.42 4.77
CA LEU A 302 -11.77 -8.85 5.70
C LEU A 302 -12.99 -9.75 5.84
N ALA A 303 -13.56 -10.22 4.72
CA ALA A 303 -14.70 -11.11 4.71
C ALA A 303 -14.42 -12.43 5.46
N VAL A 304 -13.24 -13.04 5.24
CA VAL A 304 -12.82 -14.25 5.97
C VAL A 304 -12.63 -13.95 7.46
N GLY A 305 -12.00 -12.83 7.82
CA GLY A 305 -11.85 -12.42 9.22
C GLY A 305 -13.19 -12.24 9.94
N VAL A 306 -14.16 -11.61 9.28
CA VAL A 306 -15.53 -11.46 9.79
C VAL A 306 -16.24 -12.82 9.88
N LEU A 307 -16.13 -13.68 8.86
CA LEU A 307 -16.75 -15.00 8.87
C LEU A 307 -16.22 -15.87 10.03
N LEU A 308 -14.91 -15.84 10.28
CA LEU A 308 -14.32 -16.54 11.43
C LEU A 308 -14.81 -15.98 12.77
N SER A 309 -15.05 -14.66 12.84
CA SER A 309 -15.55 -14.01 14.05
C SER A 309 -17.01 -14.35 14.38
N LEU A 310 -17.80 -14.84 13.42
CA LEU A 310 -19.18 -15.29 13.68
C LEU A 310 -19.23 -16.55 14.56
N GLY A 311 -18.13 -17.31 14.66
CA GLY A 311 -17.99 -18.43 15.60
C GLY A 311 -17.52 -18.01 17.00
N LEU A 312 -17.40 -16.71 17.27
CA LEU A 312 -16.93 -16.12 18.52
C LEU A 312 -18.02 -15.20 19.11
N PRO A 313 -17.87 -14.72 20.36
CA PRO A 313 -18.83 -13.79 20.96
C PRO A 313 -19.07 -12.54 20.10
N GLU A 314 -20.30 -12.03 20.06
CA GLU A 314 -20.67 -10.85 19.24
C GLU A 314 -19.85 -9.60 19.61
N SER A 315 -19.46 -9.47 20.88
CA SER A 315 -18.59 -8.40 21.36
C SER A 315 -17.19 -8.44 20.74
N PHE A 316 -16.67 -9.62 20.39
CA PHE A 316 -15.42 -9.76 19.65
C PHE A 316 -15.54 -9.21 18.22
N LEU A 317 -16.64 -9.50 17.52
CA LEU A 317 -16.90 -8.93 16.19
C LEU A 317 -16.96 -7.40 16.26
N ALA A 318 -17.63 -6.83 17.27
CA ALA A 318 -17.64 -5.38 17.48
C ALA A 318 -16.21 -4.82 17.66
N CYS A 319 -15.39 -5.47 18.51
CA CYS A 319 -13.99 -5.07 18.70
C CYS A 319 -13.16 -5.15 17.40
N LEU A 320 -13.36 -6.21 16.60
CA LEU A 320 -12.68 -6.41 15.32
C LEU A 320 -13.04 -5.31 14.32
N LEU A 321 -14.32 -4.94 14.22
CA LEU A 321 -14.79 -3.87 13.33
C LEU A 321 -14.32 -2.49 13.78
N ILE A 322 -14.34 -2.20 15.08
CA ILE A 322 -13.79 -0.95 15.65
C ILE A 322 -12.29 -0.87 15.36
N TYR A 323 -11.55 -1.97 15.57
CA TYR A 323 -10.13 -2.04 15.23
C TYR A 323 -9.90 -1.76 13.74
N TRP A 324 -10.63 -2.44 12.85
CA TRP A 324 -10.50 -2.28 11.41
C TRP A 324 -10.77 -0.84 10.98
N LEU A 325 -11.89 -0.27 11.43
CA LEU A 325 -12.29 1.10 11.11
C LEU A 325 -11.26 2.10 11.65
N GLY A 326 -10.85 1.96 12.91
CA GLY A 326 -9.86 2.81 13.56
C GLY A 326 -8.51 2.76 12.87
N ALA A 327 -8.07 1.59 12.41
CA ALA A 327 -6.81 1.42 11.70
C ALA A 327 -6.84 2.02 10.27
N ASN A 328 -7.98 1.96 9.59
CA ASN A 328 -8.17 2.64 8.29
C ASN A 328 -8.25 4.17 8.46
N LEU A 329 -9.04 4.67 9.42
CA LEU A 329 -9.12 6.10 9.76
C LEU A 329 -7.75 6.65 10.16
N TYR A 330 -6.98 5.87 10.91
CA TYR A 330 -5.61 6.19 11.26
C TYR A 330 -4.75 6.42 10.03
N SER A 331 -4.78 5.51 9.05
CA SER A 331 -3.96 5.67 7.87
C SER A 331 -4.40 6.83 6.97
N LEU A 332 -5.71 7.05 6.83
CA LEU A 332 -6.25 8.09 5.96
C LEU A 332 -6.03 9.49 6.53
N PHE A 333 -6.35 9.70 7.81
CA PHE A 333 -6.48 11.04 8.38
C PHE A 333 -5.68 11.22 9.68
N LEU A 334 -5.88 10.33 10.66
CA LEU A 334 -5.45 10.62 12.03
C LEU A 334 -3.92 10.61 12.18
N LYS A 335 -3.20 9.90 11.29
CA LYS A 335 -1.74 9.88 11.27
C LYS A 335 -1.09 11.25 11.04
N GLN A 336 -1.84 12.20 10.49
CA GLN A 336 -1.36 13.54 10.11
C GLN A 336 -1.49 14.55 11.26
N ILE A 337 -2.19 14.20 12.35
CA ILE A 337 -2.45 15.10 13.47
C ILE A 337 -1.44 14.81 14.59
N TYR A 338 -0.81 15.87 15.13
CA TYR A 338 0.18 15.78 16.21
C TYR A 338 -0.40 15.05 17.44
N LEU A 339 0.37 14.10 17.99
CA LEU A 339 0.03 13.19 19.11
C LEU A 339 -1.19 12.27 18.94
N VAL A 340 -2.20 12.65 18.16
CA VAL A 340 -3.39 11.83 17.90
C VAL A 340 -2.98 10.49 17.27
N ASP A 341 -1.98 10.48 16.40
CA ASP A 341 -1.47 9.26 15.78
C ASP A 341 -0.98 8.22 16.81
N VAL A 342 -0.29 8.68 17.86
CA VAL A 342 0.25 7.84 18.93
C VAL A 342 -0.88 7.40 19.89
N VAL A 343 -1.82 8.28 20.21
CA VAL A 343 -3.00 7.95 21.04
C VAL A 343 -3.85 6.87 20.35
N VAL A 344 -4.12 7.03 19.06
CA VAL A 344 -4.87 6.05 18.27
C VAL A 344 -4.12 4.73 18.20
N LEU A 345 -2.80 4.74 17.96
CA LEU A 345 -2.00 3.52 17.91
C LEU A 345 -2.04 2.78 19.26
N THR A 346 -2.01 3.51 20.36
CA THR A 346 -2.15 2.98 21.73
C THR A 346 -3.52 2.32 21.91
N GLY A 347 -4.61 2.99 21.49
CA GLY A 347 -5.95 2.43 21.51
C GLY A 347 -6.08 1.15 20.65
N LEU A 348 -5.46 1.10 19.48
CA LEU A 348 -5.45 -0.09 18.63
C LEU A 348 -4.69 -1.27 19.26
N TYR A 349 -3.67 -1.03 20.08
CA TYR A 349 -3.04 -2.08 20.88
C TYR A 349 -3.95 -2.53 22.02
N PHE A 350 -4.62 -1.61 22.69
CA PHE A 350 -5.54 -1.94 23.76
C PHE A 350 -6.76 -2.76 23.27
N ILE A 351 -7.34 -2.41 22.11
CA ILE A 351 -8.46 -3.17 21.52
C ILE A 351 -8.10 -4.65 21.32
N ARG A 352 -6.83 -4.99 21.05
CA ARG A 352 -6.39 -6.39 20.96
C ARG A 352 -6.50 -7.13 22.28
N ILE A 353 -6.11 -6.48 23.38
CA ILE A 353 -6.26 -7.04 24.72
C ILE A 353 -7.76 -7.19 25.03
N LEU A 354 -8.55 -6.17 24.77
CA LEU A 354 -10.00 -6.21 24.99
C LEU A 354 -10.66 -7.35 24.19
N SER A 355 -10.32 -7.49 22.91
CA SER A 355 -10.83 -8.57 22.05
C SER A 355 -10.50 -9.96 22.60
N GLY A 356 -9.29 -10.14 23.14
CA GLY A 356 -8.92 -11.37 23.82
C GLY A 356 -9.78 -11.64 25.05
N ALA A 357 -10.07 -10.58 25.82
CA ALA A 357 -10.84 -10.65 27.06
C ALA A 357 -12.30 -11.02 26.80
N GLU A 358 -12.88 -10.49 25.72
CA GLU A 358 -14.22 -10.85 25.23
C GLU A 358 -14.32 -12.34 24.83
N ILE A 359 -13.27 -12.92 24.24
CA ILE A 359 -13.27 -14.34 23.84
C ILE A 359 -13.30 -15.27 25.06
N VAL A 360 -12.54 -14.93 26.11
CA VAL A 360 -12.39 -15.75 27.32
C VAL A 360 -13.35 -15.38 28.44
N ASP A 361 -14.24 -14.42 28.18
CA ASP A 361 -15.20 -13.89 29.16
C ASP A 361 -14.53 -13.46 30.48
N VAL A 362 -13.51 -12.60 30.36
CA VAL A 362 -12.77 -12.03 31.49
C VAL A 362 -12.89 -10.53 31.48
N VAL A 363 -13.30 -9.95 32.61
CA VAL A 363 -13.32 -8.49 32.78
C VAL A 363 -11.89 -7.96 32.91
N VAL A 364 -11.52 -7.04 32.02
CA VAL A 364 -10.22 -6.35 32.08
C VAL A 364 -10.19 -5.45 33.32
N SER A 365 -9.22 -5.66 34.21
CA SER A 365 -9.10 -4.83 35.41
C SER A 365 -8.74 -3.38 35.05
N PRO A 366 -9.24 -2.37 35.79
CA PRO A 366 -8.86 -0.97 35.58
C PRO A 366 -7.35 -0.76 35.64
N TRP A 367 -6.65 -1.52 36.49
CA TRP A 367 -5.20 -1.49 36.60
C TRP A 367 -4.51 -1.97 35.32
N LEU A 368 -4.95 -3.10 34.75
CA LEU A 368 -4.40 -3.63 33.49
C LEU A 368 -4.68 -2.67 32.32
N PHE A 369 -5.85 -2.02 32.31
CA PHE A 369 -6.18 -0.99 31.33
C PHE A 369 -5.21 0.18 31.39
N VAL A 370 -5.07 0.82 32.55
CA VAL A 370 -4.22 2.02 32.72
C VAL A 370 -2.75 1.68 32.51
N PHE A 371 -2.29 0.51 32.98
CA PHE A 371 -0.95 0.00 32.69
C PHE A 371 -0.71 -0.11 31.18
N SER A 372 -1.60 -0.82 30.48
CA SER A 372 -1.49 -1.05 29.03
C SER A 372 -1.51 0.26 28.25
N LEU A 373 -2.36 1.21 28.65
CA LEU A 373 -2.45 2.54 28.06
C LEU A 373 -1.09 3.25 28.09
N PHE A 374 -0.50 3.42 29.28
CA PHE A 374 0.79 4.13 29.41
C PHE A 374 1.96 3.35 28.80
N PHE A 375 1.94 2.01 28.91
CA PHE A 375 2.96 1.15 28.33
C PHE A 375 2.99 1.26 26.80
N PHE A 376 1.85 1.08 26.14
CA PHE A 376 1.78 1.18 24.68
C PHE A 376 1.97 2.61 24.18
N LEU A 377 1.56 3.62 24.96
CA LEU A 377 1.84 5.03 24.66
C LEU A 377 3.34 5.30 24.63
N SER A 378 4.07 4.80 25.62
CA SER A 378 5.54 4.87 25.68
C SER A 378 6.19 4.24 24.44
N LEU A 379 5.77 3.02 24.06
CA LEU A 379 6.30 2.35 22.87
C LEU A 379 5.94 3.08 21.57
N ALA A 380 4.72 3.59 21.44
CA ALA A 380 4.30 4.35 20.28
C ALA A 380 5.12 5.65 20.13
N LEU A 381 5.41 6.34 21.24
CA LEU A 381 6.26 7.54 21.27
C LEU A 381 7.72 7.21 20.97
N SER A 382 8.25 6.08 21.44
CA SER A 382 9.63 5.68 21.13
C SER A 382 9.83 5.45 19.63
N LYS A 383 8.84 4.88 18.95
CA LYS A 383 8.82 4.74 17.49
C LYS A 383 8.80 6.10 16.78
N ARG A 384 7.93 7.01 17.24
CA ARG A 384 7.81 8.37 16.68
C ARG A 384 9.10 9.16 16.87
N TYR A 385 9.74 9.03 18.02
CA TYR A 385 11.01 9.67 18.34
C TYR A 385 12.11 9.24 17.37
N VAL A 386 12.22 7.95 17.05
CA VAL A 386 13.22 7.44 16.10
C VAL A 386 12.96 7.95 14.68
N GLU A 387 11.68 8.01 14.28
CA GLU A 387 11.31 8.58 12.97
C GLU A 387 11.70 10.06 12.87
N LEU A 388 11.55 10.83 13.95
CA LEU A 388 12.01 12.22 14.05
C LEU A 388 13.53 12.33 14.01
N LEU A 389 14.24 11.48 14.77
CA LEU A 389 15.70 11.49 14.81
C LEU A 389 16.30 11.24 13.42
N ARG A 390 15.69 10.37 12.61
CA ARG A 390 16.15 10.06 11.25
C ARG A 390 16.04 11.22 10.25
N ILE A 391 15.19 12.20 10.52
CA ILE A 391 15.01 13.36 9.65
C ILE A 391 15.63 14.64 10.23
N ALA A 392 16.16 14.60 11.45
CA ALA A 392 16.69 15.76 12.15
C ALA A 392 17.84 16.44 11.39
N ASP A 393 18.64 15.64 10.67
CA ASP A 393 19.78 16.13 9.87
C ASP A 393 19.43 16.41 8.39
N LEU A 394 18.17 16.18 7.99
CA LEU A 394 17.73 16.44 6.62
C LEU A 394 17.22 17.88 6.48
N PRO A 395 17.32 18.50 5.28
CA PRO A 395 16.79 19.84 5.01
C PRO A 395 15.26 19.82 4.86
N VAL A 396 14.56 19.17 5.80
CA VAL A 396 13.11 19.03 5.80
C VAL A 396 12.59 19.52 7.15
N THR A 397 11.57 20.37 7.14
CA THR A 397 11.03 20.98 8.38
C THR A 397 9.99 20.11 9.09
N LYS A 398 9.43 19.11 8.40
CA LYS A 398 8.38 18.21 8.90
C LYS A 398 8.53 16.79 8.36
N ILE A 399 8.06 15.80 9.10
CA ILE A 399 7.93 14.45 8.56
C ILE A 399 6.83 14.44 7.48
N PRO A 400 7.09 14.02 6.23
CA PRO A 400 6.07 13.95 5.19
C PRO A 400 4.87 13.09 5.60
N GLY A 401 3.66 13.66 5.49
CA GLY A 401 2.41 12.97 5.84
C GLY A 401 2.17 12.77 7.34
N ARG A 402 2.86 13.53 8.20
CA ARG A 402 2.72 13.49 9.67
C ARG A 402 2.66 14.90 10.25
N GLY A 403 2.07 15.01 11.43
CA GLY A 403 1.88 16.28 12.15
C GLY A 403 3.08 16.77 12.95
N TYR A 404 4.28 16.21 12.76
CA TYR A 404 5.46 16.50 13.57
C TYR A 404 6.53 17.27 12.79
N GLY A 405 7.11 18.29 13.44
CA GLY A 405 8.29 19.02 13.00
C GLY A 405 9.58 18.47 13.59
N THR A 406 10.73 18.83 13.01
CA THR A 406 12.06 18.40 13.49
C THR A 406 12.37 18.85 14.92
N GLY A 407 11.74 19.93 15.40
CA GLY A 407 11.89 20.45 16.77
C GLY A 407 11.12 19.66 17.85
N ASP A 408 10.19 18.79 17.48
CA ASP A 408 9.28 18.15 18.45
C ASP A 408 9.92 16.98 19.24
N GLY A 409 11.16 16.59 18.88
CA GLY A 409 11.83 15.41 19.42
C GLY A 409 11.92 15.39 20.94
N TRP A 410 12.20 16.53 21.58
CA TRP A 410 12.28 16.63 23.04
C TRP A 410 10.94 16.39 23.73
N VAL A 411 9.85 16.96 23.20
CA VAL A 411 8.51 16.76 23.75
C VAL A 411 8.10 15.30 23.65
N VAL A 412 8.34 14.67 22.50
CA VAL A 412 8.07 13.24 22.29
C VAL A 412 8.89 12.36 23.23
N LEU A 413 10.17 12.71 23.46
CA LEU A 413 11.04 12.01 24.40
C LEU A 413 10.51 12.08 25.84
N PHE A 414 10.20 13.28 26.34
CA PHE A 414 9.72 13.47 27.72
C PHE A 414 8.37 12.79 27.95
N LEU A 415 7.42 12.98 27.04
CA LEU A 415 6.12 12.31 27.12
C LEU A 415 6.26 10.79 27.10
N GLY A 416 7.18 10.28 26.29
CA GLY A 416 7.37 8.86 26.11
C GLY A 416 8.05 8.18 27.30
N VAL A 417 9.17 8.73 27.78
CA VAL A 417 9.83 8.24 29.00
C VAL A 417 8.90 8.38 30.21
N GLY A 418 8.21 9.51 30.33
CA GLY A 418 7.22 9.75 31.40
C GLY A 418 6.09 8.72 31.39
N SER A 419 5.52 8.42 30.21
CA SER A 419 4.52 7.35 30.06
C SER A 419 5.08 5.99 30.44
N GLY A 420 6.35 5.71 30.08
CA GLY A 420 7.03 4.48 30.49
C GLY A 420 7.12 4.34 32.01
N VAL A 421 7.59 5.38 32.71
CA VAL A 421 7.69 5.38 34.17
C VAL A 421 6.32 5.28 34.83
N LEU A 422 5.31 6.00 34.32
CA LEU A 422 3.93 5.92 34.82
C LEU A 422 3.37 4.50 34.70
N SER A 423 3.66 3.78 33.61
CA SER A 423 3.25 2.37 33.50
C SER A 423 3.84 1.50 34.61
N ILE A 424 5.11 1.72 34.99
CA ILE A 424 5.76 1.00 36.10
C ILE A 424 5.12 1.36 37.44
N VAL A 425 4.81 2.63 37.68
CA VAL A 425 4.13 3.07 38.91
C VAL A 425 2.74 2.45 39.03
N VAL A 426 1.98 2.40 37.93
CA VAL A 426 0.66 1.74 37.90
C VAL A 426 0.78 0.25 38.16
N LEU A 427 1.80 -0.41 37.59
CA LEU A 427 2.07 -1.82 37.85
C LEU A 427 2.41 -2.06 39.32
N ALA A 428 3.22 -1.18 39.94
CA ALA A 428 3.53 -1.24 41.36
C ALA A 428 2.29 -1.06 42.24
N PHE A 429 1.39 -0.13 41.90
CA PHE A 429 0.12 0.03 42.62
C PHE A 429 -0.80 -1.17 42.45
N TYR A 430 -0.84 -1.77 41.26
CA TYR A 430 -1.56 -3.02 41.04
C TYR A 430 -1.02 -4.13 41.95
N MET A 431 0.31 -4.26 42.09
CA MET A 431 0.95 -5.22 43.00
C MET A 431 0.64 -4.98 44.46
N ASN A 432 0.41 -3.72 44.86
CA ASN A 432 0.05 -3.35 46.21
C ASN A 432 -1.47 -3.40 46.48
N SER A 433 -2.27 -3.89 45.52
CA SER A 433 -3.71 -4.04 45.69
C SER A 433 -4.06 -5.38 46.33
N GLY A 434 -5.05 -5.41 47.23
CA GLY A 434 -5.44 -6.63 47.96
C GLY A 434 -5.93 -7.81 47.10
N HIS A 435 -6.07 -7.63 45.78
CA HIS A 435 -6.35 -8.73 44.84
C HIS A 435 -5.13 -9.65 44.66
N ILE A 436 -3.91 -9.12 44.77
CA ILE A 436 -2.66 -9.87 44.55
C ILE A 436 -2.42 -10.89 45.67
N ASP A 437 -2.79 -10.54 46.91
CA ASP A 437 -2.63 -11.42 48.08
C ASP A 437 -3.44 -12.72 47.96
N THR A 438 -4.52 -12.70 47.15
CA THR A 438 -5.33 -13.89 46.87
C THR A 438 -4.78 -14.74 45.72
N LEU A 439 -4.05 -14.13 44.79
CA LEU A 439 -3.56 -14.77 43.57
C LEU A 439 -2.15 -15.35 43.73
N TYR A 440 -1.33 -14.77 44.61
CA TYR A 440 0.10 -15.08 44.73
C TYR A 440 0.52 -15.32 46.18
N ARG A 441 1.23 -16.43 46.43
CA ARG A 441 1.71 -16.80 47.77
C ARG A 441 2.96 -16.06 48.21
N LYS A 442 3.81 -15.66 47.25
CA LYS A 442 5.09 -14.97 47.49
C LYS A 442 5.18 -13.73 46.60
N ALA A 443 4.53 -12.65 47.02
CA ALA A 443 4.46 -11.39 46.27
C ALA A 443 5.84 -10.74 46.01
N GLU A 444 6.85 -11.05 46.83
CA GLU A 444 8.22 -10.53 46.70
C GLU A 444 8.86 -10.79 45.32
N PHE A 445 8.58 -11.96 44.71
CA PHE A 445 9.12 -12.28 43.38
C PHE A 445 8.51 -11.43 42.27
N ILE A 446 7.28 -10.94 42.46
CA ILE A 446 6.60 -10.12 41.44
C ILE A 446 7.18 -8.70 41.40
N TRP A 447 7.67 -8.18 42.53
CA TRP A 447 8.41 -6.92 42.59
C TRP A 447 9.68 -6.95 41.73
N ILE A 448 10.34 -8.11 41.62
CA ILE A 448 11.45 -8.30 40.67
C ILE A 448 10.95 -8.14 39.23
N GLY A 449 9.76 -8.66 38.91
CA GLY A 449 9.11 -8.46 37.61
C GLY A 449 8.84 -6.98 37.28
N VAL A 450 8.44 -6.18 38.28
CA VAL A 450 8.27 -4.72 38.13
C VAL A 450 9.61 -4.05 37.78
N LEU A 451 10.68 -4.38 38.50
CA LEU A 451 12.03 -3.86 38.25
C LEU A 451 12.55 -4.27 36.87
N LEU A 452 12.34 -5.53 36.48
CA LEU A 452 12.71 -6.05 35.16
C LEU A 452 11.99 -5.31 34.03
N THR A 453 10.71 -4.99 34.22
CA THR A 453 9.92 -4.19 33.27
C THR A 453 10.47 -2.77 33.15
N LEU A 454 10.86 -2.14 34.28
CA LEU A 454 11.51 -0.82 34.28
C LEU A 454 12.84 -0.84 33.51
N VAL A 455 13.68 -1.86 33.73
CA VAL A 455 14.95 -2.04 33.00
C VAL A 455 14.69 -2.19 31.51
N TRP A 456 13.67 -2.97 31.13
CA TRP A 456 13.32 -3.17 29.73
C TRP A 456 12.83 -1.88 29.04
N ILE A 457 11.91 -1.13 29.67
CA ILE A 457 11.44 0.16 29.13
C ILE A 457 12.61 1.15 29.00
N SER A 458 13.47 1.22 30.03
CA SER A 458 14.65 2.10 30.01
C SER A 458 15.60 1.73 28.86
N ARG A 459 15.77 0.43 28.59
CA ARG A 459 16.58 -0.07 27.46
C ARG A 459 15.97 0.31 26.11
N VAL A 460 14.65 0.21 25.95
CA VAL A 460 13.95 0.62 24.71
C VAL A 460 14.23 2.11 24.44
N TRP A 461 14.07 2.97 25.44
CA TRP A 461 14.33 4.41 25.30
C TRP A 461 15.81 4.75 25.09
N TYR A 462 16.72 4.03 25.75
CA TYR A 462 18.16 4.16 25.49
C TYR A 462 18.51 3.85 24.02
N ARG A 463 17.94 2.78 23.46
CA ARG A 463 18.15 2.42 22.05
C ARG A 463 17.47 3.40 21.09
N ALA A 464 16.26 3.85 21.42
CA ALA A 464 15.55 4.86 20.63
C ALA A 464 16.36 6.16 20.53
N LYS A 465 16.93 6.64 21.66
CA LYS A 465 17.79 7.84 21.70
C LYS A 465 19.03 7.72 20.80
N ARG A 466 19.58 6.51 20.68
CA ARG A 466 20.75 6.24 19.82
C ARG A 466 20.40 5.89 18.37
N GLY A 467 19.12 5.93 17.99
CA GLY A 467 18.68 5.55 16.64
C GLY A 467 18.86 4.06 16.32
N LEU A 468 19.01 3.20 17.33
CA LEU A 468 19.26 1.76 17.17
C LEU A 468 17.98 0.91 17.15
N LEU A 469 16.81 1.56 17.14
CA LEU A 469 15.51 0.90 17.17
C LEU A 469 14.91 0.97 15.76
N ASP A 470 15.27 0.00 14.91
CA ASP A 470 14.88 0.04 13.50
C ASP A 470 13.46 -0.43 13.22
N ASP A 471 12.95 -1.31 14.08
CA ASP A 471 11.65 -1.96 13.98
C ASP A 471 10.64 -1.39 14.98
N ASP A 472 9.37 -1.74 14.76
CA ASP A 472 8.30 -1.52 15.75
C ASP A 472 8.72 -2.10 17.13
N PRO A 473 8.53 -1.38 18.25
CA PRO A 473 9.03 -1.83 19.56
C PRO A 473 8.56 -3.22 19.99
N ILE A 474 7.37 -3.65 19.54
CA ILE A 474 6.86 -5.00 19.81
C ILE A 474 7.64 -6.04 19.00
N ILE A 475 7.99 -5.74 17.75
CA ILE A 475 8.83 -6.62 16.93
C ILE A 475 10.25 -6.65 17.48
N PHE A 476 10.75 -5.49 17.93
CA PHE A 476 12.03 -5.39 18.63
C PHE A 476 12.09 -6.31 19.85
N ALA A 477 11.04 -6.33 20.68
CA ALA A 477 10.95 -7.20 21.85
C ALA A 477 11.15 -8.70 21.53
N ILE A 478 10.83 -9.10 20.29
CA ILE A 478 10.82 -10.49 19.82
C ILE A 478 12.06 -10.81 19.00
N LYS A 479 12.79 -9.82 18.49
CA LYS A 479 14.08 -10.07 17.82
C LYS A 479 15.27 -9.93 18.79
N ASP A 480 15.13 -9.12 19.83
CA ASP A 480 16.21 -8.80 20.76
C ASP A 480 16.42 -9.90 21.81
N ARG A 481 17.62 -10.48 21.83
CA ARG A 481 18.00 -11.54 22.78
C ARG A 481 17.83 -11.12 24.24
N THR A 482 18.17 -9.86 24.57
CA THR A 482 18.03 -9.35 25.94
C THR A 482 16.56 -9.24 26.35
N SER A 483 15.67 -8.90 25.42
CA SER A 483 14.23 -8.87 25.67
C SER A 483 13.68 -10.26 26.03
N TYR A 484 14.17 -11.33 25.38
CA TYR A 484 13.84 -12.70 25.78
C TYR A 484 14.36 -13.09 27.16
N VAL A 485 15.58 -12.71 27.51
CA VAL A 485 16.14 -12.98 28.84
C VAL A 485 15.28 -12.29 29.90
N ILE A 486 14.93 -11.02 29.70
CA ILE A 486 14.09 -10.27 30.64
C ILE A 486 12.69 -10.88 30.73
N LEU A 487 12.05 -11.21 29.61
CA LEU A 487 10.75 -11.85 29.59
C LEU A 487 10.77 -13.21 30.29
N GLY A 488 11.80 -14.03 30.04
CA GLY A 488 12.00 -15.31 30.71
C GLY A 488 12.13 -15.16 32.22
N LEU A 489 12.91 -14.17 32.69
CA LEU A 489 13.03 -13.86 34.12
C LEU A 489 11.69 -13.41 34.71
N ILE A 490 10.92 -12.56 34.01
CA ILE A 490 9.57 -12.16 34.46
C ILE A 490 8.65 -13.39 34.57
N ILE A 491 8.66 -14.28 33.58
CA ILE A 491 7.86 -15.51 33.62
C ILE A 491 8.27 -16.39 34.81
N VAL A 492 9.57 -16.58 35.04
CA VAL A 492 10.07 -17.34 36.20
C VAL A 492 9.61 -16.70 37.51
N CYS A 493 9.70 -15.37 37.65
CA CYS A 493 9.19 -14.66 38.82
C CYS A 493 7.69 -14.89 39.05
N VAL A 494 6.88 -14.81 38.00
CA VAL A 494 5.43 -15.08 38.06
C VAL A 494 5.15 -16.53 38.46
N LEU A 495 5.87 -17.48 37.87
CA LEU A 495 5.73 -18.92 38.19
C LEU A 495 6.13 -19.23 39.64
N LEU A 496 7.22 -18.65 40.14
CA LEU A 496 7.66 -18.79 41.54
C LEU A 496 6.69 -18.15 42.54
N SER A 497 5.95 -17.14 42.10
CA SER A 497 4.92 -16.48 42.93
C SER A 497 3.57 -17.20 42.89
N SER A 498 3.30 -18.00 41.85
CA SER A 498 2.04 -18.70 41.63
C SER A 498 1.85 -19.87 42.61
N PRO A 499 0.63 -20.11 43.12
CA PRO A 499 0.34 -21.23 44.01
C PRO A 499 0.49 -22.62 43.35
N ILE A 500 0.57 -22.69 42.02
CA ILE A 500 0.55 -23.93 41.24
C ILE A 500 1.84 -24.76 41.40
N LEU A 501 3.00 -24.12 41.59
CA LEU A 501 4.31 -24.76 41.72
C LEU A 501 4.67 -25.19 43.16
N GLY A 502 3.76 -25.00 44.11
CA GLY A 502 3.94 -25.38 45.52
C GLY A 502 3.26 -26.69 45.93
N ARG A 503 2.96 -27.58 44.98
CA ARG A 503 2.45 -28.94 45.24
C ARG A 503 3.50 -29.99 44.92
#